data_AF-A0A3A9IYW6-F1
#
_entry.id   AF-A0A3A9IYW6-F1
#
_cell.length_a   1.000
_cell.length_b   1.000
_cell.length_c   1.000
_cell.angle_alpha   90.00
_cell.angle_beta   90.00
_cell.angle_gamma   90.00
#
_symmetry.space_group_name_H-M   'P 1'
#
loop_
_entity.id
_entity.type
_entity.pdbx_description
1 polymer ?
#
loop_
_entity_poly.entity_id
_entity_poly.type
_entity_poly.pdbx_seq_one_letter_code
_entity_poly.pdbx_strand_id
1 'polypeptide(L)' 'MSTQKLAAALKDIAMLRSALAGLIGADTEAELHQMEAIMRTISITDADRAASINAIHALLTTMPTSQEGVAS' A
#
# COMPACT_ATOMS: atom_id res chain seq x y z
N MET A 1 -8.56 23.10 9.57
CA MET A 1 -7.28 22.42 9.25
C MET A 1 -6.56 23.29 8.24
N SER A 2 -5.31 23.70 8.49
CA SER A 2 -4.56 24.54 7.53
C SER A 2 -4.18 23.72 6.30
N THR A 3 -4.28 24.30 5.10
CA THR A 3 -3.94 23.66 3.81
C THR A 3 -2.50 23.12 3.77
N GLN A 4 -1.58 23.76 4.51
CA GLN A 4 -0.20 23.31 4.65
C GLN A 4 -0.07 21.98 5.41
N LYS A 5 -0.91 21.74 6.43
CA LYS A 5 -0.92 20.47 7.17
C LYS A 5 -1.45 19.31 6.31
N LEU A 6 -2.43 19.60 5.45
CA LEU A 6 -2.95 18.61 4.50
C LEU A 6 -1.88 18.21 3.48
N ALA A 7 -1.19 19.19 2.89
CA ALA A 7 -0.12 18.92 1.92
C ALA A 7 1.03 18.10 2.51
N ALA A 8 1.44 18.41 3.75
CA ALA A 8 2.46 17.62 4.45
C ALA A 8 2.00 16.17 4.66
N ALA A 9 0.77 15.96 5.13
CA ALA A 9 0.23 14.61 5.34
C ALA A 9 0.16 13.79 4.04
N LEU A 10 -0.22 14.40 2.91
CA LEU A 10 -0.23 13.72 1.61
C LEU A 10 1.18 13.31 1.17
N LYS A 11 2.19 14.15 1.41
CA LYS A 11 3.59 13.82 1.13
C LYS A 11 4.08 12.65 1.99
N ASP A 12 3.74 12.65 3.28
CA ASP A 12 4.11 11.58 4.20
C ASP A 12 3.43 10.26 3.79
N ILE A 13 2.16 10.29 3.40
CA ILE A 13 1.44 9.13 2.86
C ILE A 13 2.14 8.59 1.61
N ALA A 14 2.52 9.45 0.67
CA ALA A 14 3.22 9.03 -0.55
C ALA A 14 4.58 8.40 -0.24
N MET A 15 5.34 8.98 0.68
CA MET A 15 6.63 8.44 1.13
C MET A 15 6.46 7.06 1.80
N LEU A 16 5.50 6.93 2.71
CA LEU A 16 5.23 5.67 3.40
C LEU A 16 4.74 4.58 2.44
N ARG A 17 3.88 4.91 1.48
CA ARG A 17 3.44 3.98 0.43
C ARG A 17 4.63 3.46 -0.38
N SER A 18 5.52 4.34 -0.82
CA SER A 18 6.70 3.94 -1.59
C SER A 18 7.63 3.02 -0.78
N ALA A 19 7.85 3.33 0.50
CA ALA A 19 8.65 2.48 1.38
C ALA A 19 8.03 1.10 1.59
N LEU A 20 6.71 1.03 1.79
CA LEU A 20 5.99 -0.24 1.94
C LEU A 20 6.01 -1.07 0.65
N ALA A 21 5.78 -0.45 -0.50
CA ALA A 21 5.85 -1.12 -1.80
C ALA A 21 7.24 -1.72 -2.05
N GLY A 22 8.30 -0.97 -1.70
CA GLY A 22 9.68 -1.45 -1.77
C GLY A 22 9.98 -2.61 -0.81
N LEU A 23 9.42 -2.58 0.40
CA LEU A 23 9.58 -3.67 1.39
C LEU A 23 8.88 -4.96 0.95
N ILE A 24 7.67 -4.85 0.38
CA ILE A 24 6.88 -5.98 -0.09
C ILE A 24 7.35 -6.48 -1.46
N GLY A 25 7.93 -5.60 -2.28
CA GLY A 25 8.34 -5.89 -3.65
C GLY A 25 7.17 -5.92 -4.65
N ALA A 26 6.09 -5.19 -4.35
CA ALA A 26 4.88 -5.09 -5.19
C ALA A 26 4.29 -3.68 -5.11
N ASP A 27 3.82 -3.14 -6.23
CA ASP A 27 3.29 -1.76 -6.30
C ASP A 27 1.93 -1.66 -7.03
N THR A 28 1.60 -2.63 -7.88
CA THR A 28 0.29 -2.69 -8.53
C THR A 28 -0.73 -3.49 -7.72
N GLU A 29 -2.01 -3.20 -7.89
CA GLU A 29 -3.11 -3.94 -7.23
C GLU A 29 -3.02 -5.45 -7.49
N ALA A 30 -2.72 -5.84 -8.73
CA ALA A 30 -2.57 -7.24 -9.13
C ALA A 30 -1.37 -7.92 -8.46
N GLU A 31 -0.21 -7.25 -8.42
CA GLU A 31 0.98 -7.76 -7.73
C GLU A 31 0.74 -7.88 -6.22
N LEU A 32 0.05 -6.91 -5.61
CA LEU A 32 -0.29 -6.93 -4.19
C LEU A 32 -1.21 -8.11 -3.84
N HIS A 33 -2.25 -8.37 -4.64
CA HIS A 33 -3.10 -9.54 -4.45
C HIS A 33 -2.35 -10.86 -4.66
N GLN A 34 -1.47 -10.93 -5.65
CA GLN A 34 -0.62 -12.09 -5.87
C GLN A 34 0.32 -12.31 -4.67
N MET A 35 0.94 -11.25 -4.16
CA MET A 35 1.83 -11.32 -3.02
C MET A 35 1.09 -11.74 -1.75
N GLU A 36 -0.15 -11.29 -1.54
CA GLU A 36 -0.97 -11.74 -0.42
C GLU A 36 -1.22 -13.26 -0.48
N ALA A 37 -1.54 -13.80 -1.66
CA ALA A 37 -1.72 -15.23 -1.85
C ALA A 37 -0.43 -16.02 -1.56
N ILE A 38 0.73 -15.50 -1.99
CA ILE A 38 2.04 -16.08 -1.67
C ILE A 38 2.29 -16.03 -0.16
N MET A 39 2.07 -14.88 0.48
CA MET A 39 2.28 -14.69 1.91
C MET A 39 1.37 -15.58 2.76
N ARG A 40 0.20 -16.00 2.26
CA ARG A 40 -0.68 -16.95 2.97
C ARG A 40 -0.23 -18.42 2.86
N THR A 41 0.62 -18.75 1.90
CA THR A 41 1.01 -20.14 1.60
C THR A 41 2.47 -20.44 1.93
N ILE A 42 3.35 -19.44 1.90
CA ILE A 42 4.76 -19.61 2.23
C ILE A 42 4.95 -20.00 3.71
N SER A 43 5.98 -20.80 3.99
CA SER A 43 6.36 -21.15 5.36
C SER A 43 7.30 -20.09 5.93
N ILE A 44 6.76 -19.17 6.71
CA ILE A 44 7.47 -18.11 7.45
C ILE A 44 6.86 -17.99 8.85
N THR A 45 7.49 -17.19 9.71
CA THR A 45 6.93 -16.91 11.04
C THR A 45 5.58 -16.20 10.93
N ASP A 46 4.69 -16.42 11.90
CA ASP A 46 3.38 -15.78 11.92
C ASP A 46 3.49 -14.26 12.04
N ALA A 47 4.52 -13.76 12.72
CA ALA A 47 4.79 -12.33 12.86
C ALA A 47 5.15 -11.69 11.51
N ASP A 48 6.07 -12.29 10.76
CA ASP A 48 6.48 -11.78 9.44
C ASP A 48 5.33 -11.86 8.43
N ARG A 49 4.52 -12.91 8.51
CA ARG A 49 3.32 -13.08 7.70
C ARG A 49 2.31 -11.99 7.98
N ALA A 50 1.96 -11.79 9.26
CA ALA A 50 1.00 -10.78 9.67
C ALA A 50 1.48 -9.37 9.28
N ALA A 51 2.76 -9.06 9.49
CA ALA A 51 3.35 -7.78 9.09
C ALA A 51 3.24 -7.55 7.57
N SER A 52 3.57 -8.56 6.76
CA SER A 52 3.50 -8.48 5.30
C SER A 52 2.07 -8.32 4.80
N ILE A 53 1.12 -9.10 5.33
CA ILE A 53 -0.31 -8.99 4.97
C ILE A 53 -0.87 -7.62 5.35
N ASN A 54 -0.54 -7.10 6.53
CA ASN A 54 -0.98 -5.77 6.97
C ASN A 54 -0.43 -4.65 6.07
N ALA A 55 0.83 -4.76 5.66
CA ALA A 55 1.44 -3.84 4.70
C ALA A 55 0.73 -3.88 3.35
N ILE A 56 0.41 -5.08 2.84
CA ILE A 56 -0.34 -5.25 1.59
C ILE A 56 -1.74 -4.62 1.70
N HIS A 57 -2.45 -4.85 2.80
CA HIS A 57 -3.78 -4.24 3.02
C HIS A 57 -3.71 -2.71 3.11
N ALA A 58 -2.67 -2.16 3.74
CA ALA A 58 -2.44 -0.73 3.77
C ALA A 58 -2.17 -0.16 2.36
N LEU A 59 -1.37 -0.86 1.56
CA LEU A 59 -1.08 -0.49 0.17
C LEU A 59 -2.35 -0.54 -0.70
N LEU A 60 -3.18 -1.58 -0.59
CA LEU A 60 -4.46 -1.68 -1.31
C LEU A 60 -5.42 -0.55 -0.91
N THR A 61 -5.56 -0.29 0.39
CA THR A 61 -6.49 0.73 0.92
C THR A 61 -6.13 2.14 0.48
N THR A 62 -4.84 2.43 0.36
CA THR A 62 -4.36 3.79 0.05
C THR A 62 -3.98 3.96 -1.42
N MET A 63 -4.36 3.02 -2.29
CA MET A 63 -4.13 3.16 -3.73
C MET A 63 -4.84 4.41 -4.28
N PRO A 64 -4.25 5.12 -5.24
CA PRO A 64 -4.95 6.18 -5.94
C PRO A 64 -6.16 5.59 -6.65
N THR A 65 -7.37 5.92 -6.21
CA THR A 65 -8.58 5.57 -6.97
C THR A 65 -8.50 6.31 -8.30
N SER A 66 -8.64 5.61 -9.43
CA SER A 66 -8.69 6.23 -10.77
C SER A 66 -9.91 7.17 -11.00
N GLN A 67 -10.59 7.62 -9.95
CA GLN A 67 -11.75 8.52 -10.01
C GLN A 67 -11.36 9.99 -9.85
N GLU A 68 -10.44 10.48 -10.69
CA GLU A 68 -10.34 11.90 -11.04
C GLU A 68 -10.00 12.00 -12.54
N GLY A 69 -10.98 11.67 -13.38
CA GLY A 69 -10.77 11.68 -14.82
C GLY A 69 -11.96 11.17 -15.62
N VAL A 70 -13.08 11.90 -15.60
CA VAL A 70 -13.96 12.20 -16.75
C VAL A 70 -15.05 13.16 -16.30
N ALA A 71 -14.72 14.45 -16.29
CA ALA A 71 -15.70 15.53 -16.45
C ALA A 71 -15.11 16.47 -17.50
N SER A 72 -15.25 16.06 -18.76
CA SER A 72 -15.06 16.88 -19.95
C SER A 72 -16.23 16.62 -20.90
#